data_AF-A0A0F2P4G2-F1
#
_entry.id   AF-A0A0F2P4G2-F1
#
_cell.length_a   1.000
_cell.length_b   1.000
_cell.length_c   1.000
_cell.angle_alpha   90.00
_cell.angle_beta   90.00
_cell.angle_gamma   90.00
#
_symmetry.space_group_name_H-M   'P 1'
#
loop_
_entity.id
_entity.type
_entity.pdbx_description
1 polymer ?
#
loop_
_entity_poly.entity_id
_entity_poly.type
_entity_poly.pdbx_seq_one_letter_code
_entity_poly.pdbx_strand_id
1 'polypeptide(L)'
;MNHNIRHLRIFLAVAKLASISKAARECGLSQPAVTQAINKMEAEFDAALFDRTPQGVFATRLGALHAGRIGRAMSIIDAAFLSVAPRLRLTATASQLEALIAVRETGNFTLAARRIGIAQPTVHRAVSQLEKEALRPLFERTSAGIVATRGGQMLASAARLMEAELVQADMEIAEALGRETGRIVVGAMPLSRAYLMPKVIAQFRRDWSRLPLRVLDGPYDEMISGLRNGEIDFLIGALRNPAPIGDIEQTPLFDDTLAIVAGPDHPLAGKSGLGVEDLINYPWAVAAAGTPTRDHFERMFSSAGLKTPESIVETASLILIRELLASSDHLGCVSALQAEAEIKAGRIARINFELSDTARPIGITTRRGWKPTPSQAKLIELVSNYQG
;
A
#
# COMPACT_ATOMS: atom_id res chain seq x y z
N MET A 1 -10.83 13.53 5.10
CA MET A 1 -9.85 14.48 4.52
C MET A 1 -9.75 15.75 5.35
N ASN A 2 -8.64 15.94 6.08
CA ASN A 2 -8.47 17.07 7.02
C ASN A 2 -7.90 18.35 6.36
N HIS A 3 -7.33 18.25 5.15
CA HIS A 3 -6.66 19.37 4.50
C HIS A 3 -7.60 20.20 3.63
N ASN A 4 -7.49 21.54 3.72
CA ASN A 4 -8.21 22.44 2.84
C ASN A 4 -7.43 22.65 1.52
N ILE A 5 -7.96 22.15 0.40
CA ILE A 5 -7.32 22.26 -0.93
C ILE A 5 -6.94 23.70 -1.29
N ARG A 6 -7.78 24.69 -0.92
CA ARG A 6 -7.47 26.10 -1.18
C ARG A 6 -6.26 26.58 -0.38
N HIS A 7 -6.15 26.19 0.89
CA HIS A 7 -4.99 26.53 1.72
C HIS A 7 -3.71 25.90 1.18
N LEU A 8 -3.78 24.65 0.72
CA LEU A 8 -2.65 23.98 0.07
C LEU A 8 -2.17 24.73 -1.18
N ARG A 9 -3.09 25.22 -2.01
CA ARG A 9 -2.74 26.05 -3.19
C ARG A 9 -2.15 27.40 -2.78
N ILE A 10 -2.69 28.06 -1.75
CA ILE A 10 -2.14 29.31 -1.20
C ILE A 10 -0.70 29.09 -0.71
N PHE A 11 -0.47 28.00 0.03
CA PHE A 11 0.85 27.63 0.54
C PHE A 11 1.88 27.50 -0.59
N LEU A 12 1.54 26.76 -1.65
CA LEU A 12 2.40 26.63 -2.83
C LEU A 12 2.65 27.97 -3.53
N ALA A 13 1.63 28.83 -3.65
CA ALA A 13 1.78 30.14 -4.27
C ALA A 13 2.74 31.04 -3.47
N VAL A 14 2.63 31.05 -2.14
CA VAL A 14 3.55 31.81 -1.27
C VAL A 14 4.98 31.27 -1.39
N ALA A 15 5.16 29.95 -1.32
CA ALA A 15 6.48 29.31 -1.47
C ALA A 15 7.14 29.60 -2.82
N LYS A 16 6.35 29.65 -3.90
CA LYS A 16 6.85 29.94 -5.25
C LYS A 16 7.18 31.42 -5.47
N LEU A 17 6.32 32.33 -5.00
CA LEU A 17 6.42 33.76 -5.33
C LEU A 17 7.23 34.58 -4.31
N ALA A 18 7.58 33.96 -3.19
CA ALA A 18 8.23 34.59 -2.05
C ALA A 18 7.55 35.89 -1.55
N SER A 19 6.23 36.00 -1.71
CA SER A 19 5.47 37.23 -1.45
C SER A 19 3.98 36.96 -1.20
N ILE A 20 3.48 37.41 -0.04
CA ILE A 20 2.05 37.34 0.32
C ILE A 20 1.20 38.14 -0.68
N SER A 21 1.62 39.35 -1.06
CA SER A 21 0.87 40.21 -1.97
C SER A 21 0.78 39.64 -3.38
N LYS A 22 1.86 39.04 -3.89
CA LYS A 22 1.83 38.37 -5.21
C LYS A 22 0.96 37.11 -5.15
N ALA A 23 1.10 36.29 -4.11
CA ALA A 23 0.30 35.08 -3.92
C ALA A 23 -1.21 35.38 -3.78
N ALA A 24 -1.56 36.45 -3.06
CA ALA A 24 -2.93 36.92 -2.93
C ALA A 24 -3.54 37.27 -4.28
N ARG A 25 -2.80 37.98 -5.15
CA ARG A 25 -3.25 38.28 -6.53
C ARG A 25 -3.39 37.01 -7.38
N GLU A 26 -2.42 36.10 -7.32
CA GLU A 26 -2.48 34.82 -8.07
C GLU A 26 -3.68 33.95 -7.65
N CYS A 27 -4.00 33.94 -6.35
CA CYS A 27 -5.10 33.15 -5.81
C CYS A 27 -6.47 33.86 -5.83
N GLY A 28 -6.55 35.11 -6.30
CA GLY A 28 -7.77 35.92 -6.26
C GLY A 28 -8.29 36.16 -4.83
N LEU A 29 -7.38 36.45 -3.90
CA LEU A 29 -7.64 36.59 -2.46
C LEU A 29 -7.12 37.92 -1.91
N SER A 30 -7.58 38.28 -0.71
CA SER A 30 -6.99 39.36 0.07
C SER A 30 -5.70 38.91 0.77
N GLN A 31 -4.77 39.83 1.03
CA GLN A 31 -3.55 39.51 1.78
C GLN A 31 -3.85 38.93 3.18
N PRO A 32 -4.80 39.47 3.97
CA PRO A 32 -5.17 38.88 5.26
C PRO A 32 -5.64 37.42 5.15
N ALA A 33 -6.39 37.07 4.09
CA ALA A 33 -6.84 35.70 3.88
C ALA A 33 -5.67 34.73 3.59
N VAL A 34 -4.68 35.18 2.82
CA VAL A 34 -3.45 34.41 2.59
C VAL A 34 -2.67 34.24 3.89
N THR A 35 -2.45 35.32 4.65
CA THR A 35 -1.75 35.26 5.94
C THR A 35 -2.46 34.34 6.93
N GLN A 36 -3.80 34.39 7.02
CA GLN A 36 -4.57 33.51 7.89
C GLN A 36 -4.44 32.04 7.49
N ALA A 37 -4.45 31.73 6.18
CA ALA A 37 -4.26 30.36 5.70
C ALA A 37 -2.88 29.82 6.08
N ILE A 38 -1.81 30.62 5.91
CA ILE A 38 -0.45 30.24 6.32
C ILE A 38 -0.37 30.06 7.84
N ASN A 39 -0.84 31.03 8.63
CA ASN A 39 -0.82 30.94 10.08
C ASN A 39 -1.56 29.69 10.60
N LYS A 40 -2.67 29.29 9.95
CA LYS A 40 -3.40 28.08 10.32
C LYS A 40 -2.56 26.83 10.09
N MET A 41 -1.86 26.73 8.96
CA MET A 41 -0.98 25.58 8.67
C MET A 41 0.24 25.56 9.62
N GLU A 42 0.82 26.71 9.94
CA GLU A 42 1.91 26.79 10.93
C GLU A 42 1.45 26.37 12.33
N ALA A 43 0.23 26.75 12.72
CA ALA A 43 -0.37 26.35 13.99
C ALA A 43 -0.68 24.84 14.07
N GLU A 44 -1.00 24.18 12.95
CA GLU A 44 -1.21 22.73 12.91
C GLU A 44 0.06 21.95 13.29
N PHE A 45 1.24 22.49 12.97
CA PHE A 45 2.53 21.88 13.31
C PHE A 45 3.21 22.48 14.53
N ASP A 46 2.71 23.60 15.06
CA ASP A 46 3.39 24.42 16.07
C ASP A 46 4.82 24.79 15.62
N ALA A 47 4.96 25.18 14.35
CA ALA A 47 6.24 25.48 13.73
C ALA A 47 6.12 26.49 12.57
N ALA A 48 7.13 27.35 12.42
CA ALA A 48 7.21 28.26 11.29
C ALA A 48 7.54 27.51 9.98
N LEU A 49 6.68 27.68 8.99
CA LEU A 49 6.88 27.16 7.63
C LEU A 49 7.45 28.24 6.72
N PHE A 50 7.33 29.52 7.09
CA PHE A 50 7.93 30.63 6.38
C PHE A 50 8.66 31.63 7.28
N ASP A 51 9.83 32.08 6.84
CA ASP A 51 10.54 33.23 7.38
C ASP A 51 10.05 34.51 6.70
N ARG A 52 9.69 35.51 7.50
CA ARG A 52 9.26 36.84 7.03
C ARG A 52 10.41 37.82 7.19
N THR A 53 10.94 38.31 6.07
CA THR A 53 12.03 39.28 6.04
C THR A 53 11.60 40.55 5.29
N PRO A 54 12.34 41.66 5.42
CA PRO A 54 12.09 42.85 4.60
C PRO A 54 12.14 42.58 3.09
N GLN A 55 12.88 41.54 2.66
CA GLN A 55 13.07 41.16 1.27
C GLN A 55 11.96 40.23 0.74
N GLY A 56 11.14 39.63 1.60
CA GLY A 56 10.06 38.74 1.18
C GLY A 56 9.66 37.71 2.23
N VAL A 57 8.94 36.69 1.78
CA VAL A 57 8.50 35.56 2.61
C VAL A 57 9.08 34.28 2.03
N PHE A 58 10.00 33.63 2.72
CA PHE A 58 10.75 32.49 2.21
C PHE A 58 10.42 31.23 2.99
N ALA A 59 10.31 30.09 2.30
CA ALA A 59 10.03 28.82 2.98
C ALA A 59 11.20 28.44 3.90
N THR A 60 10.91 28.05 5.14
CA THR A 60 11.90 27.41 6.02
C THR A 60 12.27 26.03 5.47
N ARG A 61 13.21 25.32 6.11
CA ARG A 61 13.48 23.91 5.77
C ARG A 61 12.22 23.05 5.85
N LEU A 62 11.39 23.27 6.89
CA LEU A 62 10.10 22.59 7.05
C LEU A 62 9.12 23.01 5.95
N GLY A 63 9.04 24.31 5.66
CA GLY A 63 8.18 24.82 4.59
C GLY A 63 8.53 24.25 3.21
N ALA A 64 9.81 24.12 2.90
CA ALA A 64 10.28 23.56 1.63
C ALA A 64 9.95 22.06 1.51
N LEU A 65 10.12 21.30 2.60
CA LEU A 65 9.75 19.89 2.66
C LEU A 65 8.23 19.71 2.45
N HIS A 66 7.42 20.51 3.16
CA HIS A 66 5.97 20.46 3.03
C HIS A 66 5.51 20.86 1.62
N ALA A 67 6.13 21.90 1.03
CA ALA A 67 5.84 22.34 -0.34
C ALA A 67 6.09 21.23 -1.37
N GLY A 68 7.15 20.44 -1.20
CA GLY A 68 7.46 19.30 -2.07
C GLY A 68 6.34 18.26 -2.07
N ARG A 69 5.83 17.90 -0.89
CA ARG A 69 4.74 16.93 -0.74
C ARG A 69 3.39 17.47 -1.20
N ILE A 70 3.05 18.71 -0.83
CA ILE A 70 1.82 19.36 -1.31
C ILE A 70 1.85 19.46 -2.85
N GLY A 71 2.99 19.83 -3.44
CA GLY A 71 3.15 19.92 -4.88
C GLY A 71 2.85 18.59 -5.58
N ARG A 72 3.33 17.47 -5.04
CA ARG A 72 3.02 16.12 -5.53
C ARG A 72 1.54 15.79 -5.40
N ALA A 73 0.95 16.00 -4.23
CA ALA A 73 -0.46 15.77 -3.97
C ALA A 73 -1.35 16.55 -4.96
N MET A 74 -1.03 17.84 -5.17
CA MET A 74 -1.73 18.70 -6.14
C MET A 74 -1.52 18.23 -7.57
N SER A 75 -0.32 17.76 -7.95
CA SER A 75 -0.07 17.23 -9.29
C SER A 75 -0.92 15.98 -9.59
N ILE A 76 -1.10 15.10 -8.61
CA ILE A 76 -1.91 13.88 -8.76
C ILE A 76 -3.37 14.24 -9.04
N ILE A 77 -3.96 15.10 -8.20
CA ILE A 77 -5.38 15.46 -8.35
C ILE A 77 -5.61 16.37 -9.55
N ASP A 78 -4.69 17.29 -9.87
CA ASP A 78 -4.83 18.21 -11.00
C ASP A 78 -4.83 17.45 -12.34
N ALA A 79 -4.03 16.37 -12.47
CA ALA A 79 -4.07 15.51 -13.65
C ALA A 79 -5.44 14.83 -13.84
N ALA A 80 -6.06 14.38 -12.74
CA ALA A 80 -7.40 13.81 -12.78
C ALA A 80 -8.46 14.86 -13.07
N PHE A 81 -8.38 16.05 -12.48
CA PHE A 81 -9.27 17.16 -12.79
C PHE A 81 -9.19 17.54 -14.27
N LEU A 82 -7.99 17.67 -14.85
CA LEU A 82 -7.84 17.98 -16.28
C LEU A 82 -8.45 16.91 -17.18
N SER A 83 -8.33 15.64 -16.79
CA SER A 83 -8.89 14.51 -17.54
C SER A 83 -10.41 14.43 -17.45
N VAL A 84 -10.99 14.80 -16.31
CA VAL A 84 -12.44 14.72 -16.05
C VAL A 84 -13.15 16.01 -16.45
N ALA A 85 -12.77 17.13 -15.85
CA ALA A 85 -13.27 18.47 -16.11
C ALA A 85 -12.33 19.55 -15.51
N PRO A 86 -11.63 20.35 -16.34
CA PRO A 86 -10.63 21.33 -15.86
C PRO A 86 -11.13 22.31 -14.79
N ARG A 87 -12.43 22.65 -14.81
CA ARG A 87 -13.06 23.56 -13.84
C ARG A 87 -13.00 23.03 -12.41
N LEU A 88 -12.97 21.70 -12.22
CA LEU A 88 -12.87 21.07 -10.89
C LEU A 88 -11.62 21.51 -10.13
N ARG A 89 -10.54 21.88 -10.83
CA ARG A 89 -9.33 22.44 -10.21
C ARG A 89 -9.63 23.67 -9.34
N LEU A 90 -10.64 24.45 -9.72
CA LEU A 90 -11.04 25.69 -9.07
C LEU A 90 -12.22 25.51 -8.10
N THR A 91 -13.08 24.51 -8.35
CA THR A 91 -14.38 24.39 -7.67
C THR A 91 -14.49 23.18 -6.74
N ALA A 92 -13.68 22.15 -6.91
CA ALA A 92 -13.71 20.98 -6.06
C ALA A 92 -13.19 21.28 -4.65
N THR A 93 -13.88 20.73 -3.65
CA THR A 93 -13.54 20.87 -2.23
C THR A 93 -13.16 19.52 -1.61
N ALA A 94 -12.43 19.55 -0.50
CA ALA A 94 -12.03 18.35 0.23
C ALA A 94 -13.23 17.46 0.60
N SER A 95 -14.31 18.07 1.10
CA SER A 95 -15.53 17.33 1.47
C SER A 95 -16.23 16.67 0.28
N GLN A 96 -16.17 17.26 -0.91
CA GLN A 96 -16.71 16.64 -2.14
C GLN A 96 -15.85 15.46 -2.58
N LEU A 97 -14.53 15.58 -2.51
CA LEU A 97 -13.62 14.47 -2.81
C LEU A 97 -13.77 13.33 -1.80
N GLU A 98 -13.94 13.63 -0.52
CA GLU A 98 -14.22 12.65 0.53
C GLU A 98 -15.55 11.92 0.31
N ALA A 99 -16.61 12.65 -0.06
CA ALA A 99 -17.89 12.05 -0.42
C ALA A 99 -17.78 11.14 -1.66
N LEU A 100 -17.04 11.56 -2.70
CA LEU A 100 -16.76 10.77 -3.89
C LEU A 100 -16.04 9.46 -3.55
N ILE A 101 -14.98 9.55 -2.73
CA ILE A 101 -14.21 8.41 -2.21
C ILE A 101 -15.13 7.43 -1.48
N ALA A 102 -15.94 7.92 -0.55
CA ALA A 102 -16.81 7.10 0.28
C ALA A 102 -17.92 6.40 -0.52
N VAL A 103 -18.53 7.09 -1.49
CA VAL A 103 -19.57 6.49 -2.35
C VAL A 103 -18.98 5.45 -3.29
N ARG A 104 -17.78 5.69 -3.84
CA ARG A 104 -17.07 4.68 -4.68
C ARG A 104 -16.86 3.37 -3.92
N GLU A 105 -16.39 3.43 -2.68
CA GLU A 105 -16.07 2.20 -1.92
C GLU A 105 -17.29 1.41 -1.47
N THR A 106 -18.35 2.13 -1.12
CA THR A 106 -19.52 1.50 -0.50
C THR A 106 -20.59 1.12 -1.52
N GLY A 107 -20.53 1.68 -2.73
CA GLY A 107 -21.58 1.53 -3.75
C GLY A 107 -22.95 2.04 -3.30
N ASN A 108 -23.01 2.81 -2.19
CA ASN A 108 -24.24 3.14 -1.49
C ASN A 108 -24.11 4.44 -0.68
N PHE A 109 -24.93 5.44 -1.01
CA PHE A 109 -24.90 6.74 -0.33
C PHE A 109 -25.16 6.66 1.18
N THR A 110 -26.02 5.76 1.65
CA THR A 110 -26.31 5.59 3.08
C THR A 110 -25.12 5.00 3.83
N LEU A 111 -24.46 4.00 3.25
CA LEU A 111 -23.25 3.42 3.84
C LEU A 111 -22.08 4.41 3.78
N ALA A 112 -21.93 5.15 2.69
CA ALA A 112 -20.95 6.23 2.56
C ALA A 112 -21.11 7.28 3.67
N ALA A 113 -22.35 7.73 3.90
CA ALA A 113 -22.68 8.72 4.91
C ALA A 113 -22.37 8.24 6.33
N ARG A 114 -22.73 6.99 6.65
CA ARG A 114 -22.38 6.36 7.93
C ARG A 114 -20.87 6.26 8.11
N ARG A 115 -20.14 5.88 7.05
CA ARG A 115 -18.68 5.72 7.08
C ARG A 115 -17.95 7.03 7.38
N ILE A 116 -18.37 8.14 6.79
CA ILE A 116 -17.73 9.45 7.00
C ILE A 116 -18.42 10.29 8.09
N GLY A 117 -19.40 9.73 8.80
CA GLY A 117 -20.02 10.35 9.98
C GLY A 117 -20.93 11.55 9.71
N ILE A 118 -21.55 11.64 8.53
CA ILE A 118 -22.45 12.75 8.17
C ILE A 118 -23.81 12.26 7.68
N ALA A 119 -24.78 13.16 7.56
CA ALA A 119 -26.10 12.83 7.04
C ALA A 119 -26.05 12.46 5.54
N GLN A 120 -26.83 11.45 5.13
CA GLN A 120 -26.91 11.00 3.74
C GLN A 120 -27.22 12.13 2.73
N PRO A 121 -28.13 13.07 2.99
CA PRO A 121 -28.38 14.19 2.08
C PRO A 121 -27.14 15.08 1.85
N THR A 122 -26.23 15.17 2.83
CA THR A 122 -24.98 15.92 2.71
C THR A 122 -24.02 15.25 1.73
N VAL A 123 -23.88 13.91 1.81
CA VAL A 123 -23.07 13.13 0.84
C VAL A 123 -23.63 13.27 -0.57
N HIS A 124 -24.95 13.08 -0.71
CA HIS A 124 -25.61 13.21 -2.02
C HIS A 124 -25.39 14.60 -2.62
N ARG A 125 -25.60 15.66 -1.83
CA ARG A 125 -25.39 17.04 -2.29
C ARG A 125 -23.94 17.29 -2.71
N ALA A 126 -22.98 16.79 -1.95
CA ALA A 126 -21.56 16.95 -2.26
C ALA A 126 -21.21 16.30 -3.61
N VAL A 127 -21.66 15.05 -3.84
CA VAL A 127 -21.46 14.35 -5.11
C VAL A 127 -22.19 15.04 -6.26
N SER A 128 -23.47 15.38 -6.10
CA SER A 128 -24.24 16.06 -7.16
C SER A 128 -23.65 17.41 -7.56
N GLN A 129 -23.12 18.18 -6.60
CA GLN A 129 -22.43 19.43 -6.91
C GLN A 129 -21.13 19.17 -7.68
N LEU A 130 -20.38 18.12 -7.31
CA LEU A 130 -19.16 17.73 -8.03
C LEU A 130 -19.48 17.31 -9.48
N GLU A 131 -20.55 16.54 -9.69
CA GLU A 131 -21.05 16.17 -11.03
C GLU A 131 -21.50 17.38 -11.84
N LYS A 132 -22.17 18.34 -11.20
CA LYS A 132 -22.58 19.61 -11.82
C LYS A 132 -21.37 20.43 -12.29
N GLU A 133 -20.33 20.55 -11.46
CA GLU A 133 -19.09 21.24 -11.85
C GLU A 133 -18.31 20.46 -12.92
N ALA A 134 -18.43 19.13 -12.95
CA ALA A 134 -17.84 18.27 -13.97
C ALA A 134 -18.63 18.24 -15.29
N LEU A 135 -19.88 18.73 -15.29
CA LEU A 135 -20.84 18.65 -16.39
C LEU A 135 -21.04 17.22 -16.92
N ARG A 136 -20.89 16.21 -16.06
CA ARG A 136 -21.05 14.79 -16.39
C ARG A 136 -21.29 13.95 -15.13
N PRO A 137 -21.97 12.78 -15.25
CA PRO A 137 -22.13 11.87 -14.13
C PRO A 137 -20.79 11.24 -13.73
N LEU A 138 -20.55 11.17 -12.43
CA LEU A 138 -19.45 10.44 -11.81
C LEU A 138 -19.93 9.07 -11.29
N PHE A 139 -21.24 8.90 -11.15
CA PHE A 139 -21.87 7.64 -10.79
C PHE A 139 -23.07 7.32 -11.70
N GLU A 140 -23.34 6.03 -11.85
CA GLU A 140 -24.50 5.51 -12.55
C GLU A 140 -25.25 4.50 -11.68
N ARG A 141 -26.56 4.41 -11.87
CA ARG A 141 -27.40 3.40 -11.21
C ARG A 141 -27.46 2.17 -12.09
N THR A 142 -27.09 1.04 -11.53
CA THR A 142 -27.17 -0.27 -12.16
C THR A 142 -28.08 -1.18 -11.34
N SER A 143 -28.38 -2.38 -11.84
CA SER A 143 -29.08 -3.42 -11.08
C SER A 143 -28.32 -3.85 -9.82
N ALA A 144 -26.99 -3.67 -9.79
CA ALA A 144 -26.11 -3.99 -8.67
C ALA A 144 -25.94 -2.83 -7.67
N GLY A 145 -26.60 -1.68 -7.89
CA GLY A 145 -26.50 -0.51 -7.02
C GLY A 145 -25.88 0.70 -7.72
N ILE A 146 -25.07 1.47 -7.00
CA ILE A 146 -24.44 2.67 -7.55
C ILE A 146 -22.99 2.35 -7.89
N VAL A 147 -22.61 2.57 -9.14
CA VAL A 147 -21.27 2.28 -9.65
C VAL A 147 -20.63 3.57 -10.15
N ALA A 148 -19.35 3.78 -9.83
CA ALA A 148 -18.61 4.93 -10.33
C ALA A 148 -18.32 4.77 -11.83
N THR A 149 -18.59 5.81 -12.62
CA THR A 149 -18.19 5.86 -14.03
C THR A 149 -16.67 5.85 -14.15
N ARG A 150 -16.09 5.65 -15.34
CA ARG A 150 -14.63 5.73 -15.54
C ARG A 150 -14.05 7.05 -15.00
N GLY A 151 -14.74 8.17 -15.22
CA GLY A 151 -14.34 9.48 -14.68
C GLY A 151 -14.42 9.54 -13.15
N GLY A 152 -15.48 8.99 -12.56
CA GLY A 152 -15.63 8.87 -11.10
C GLY A 152 -14.55 8.01 -10.47
N GLN A 153 -14.22 6.86 -11.08
CA GLN A 153 -13.15 5.97 -10.63
C GLN A 153 -11.78 6.66 -10.66
N MET A 154 -11.43 7.28 -11.79
CA MET A 154 -10.17 8.02 -11.93
C MET A 154 -10.03 9.13 -10.89
N LEU A 155 -11.08 9.95 -10.72
CA LEU A 155 -11.06 11.06 -9.79
C LEU A 155 -10.98 10.59 -8.33
N ALA A 156 -11.73 9.56 -7.97
CA ALA A 156 -11.70 9.00 -6.62
C ALA A 156 -10.34 8.37 -6.29
N SER A 157 -9.71 7.66 -7.23
CA SER A 157 -8.36 7.10 -7.03
C SER A 157 -7.32 8.20 -6.87
N ALA A 158 -7.36 9.25 -7.71
CA ALA A 158 -6.47 10.39 -7.58
C ALA A 158 -6.68 11.15 -6.25
N ALA A 159 -7.92 11.29 -5.81
CA ALA A 159 -8.24 11.93 -4.53
C ALA A 159 -7.69 11.15 -3.32
N ARG A 160 -7.74 9.80 -3.35
CA ARG A 160 -7.10 8.99 -2.30
C ARG A 160 -5.58 9.14 -2.31
N LEU A 161 -4.96 9.11 -3.48
CA LEU A 161 -3.52 9.26 -3.61
C LEU A 161 -3.05 10.64 -3.16
N MET A 162 -3.83 11.69 -3.45
CA MET A 162 -3.61 13.03 -2.91
C MET A 162 -3.69 13.01 -1.37
N GLU A 163 -4.71 12.38 -0.78
CA GLU A 163 -4.84 12.26 0.67
C GLU A 163 -3.67 11.50 1.30
N ALA A 164 -3.24 10.39 0.68
CA ALA A 164 -2.09 9.63 1.13
C ALA A 164 -0.78 10.46 1.09
N GLU A 165 -0.53 11.24 0.03
CA GLU A 165 0.64 12.12 -0.03
C GLU A 165 0.58 13.25 1.01
N LEU A 166 -0.61 13.77 1.34
CA LEU A 166 -0.77 14.80 2.38
C LEU A 166 -0.55 14.22 3.79
N VAL A 167 -1.04 13.01 4.06
CA VAL A 167 -0.71 12.29 5.31
C VAL A 167 0.81 12.09 5.43
N GLN A 168 1.50 11.73 4.34
CA GLN A 168 2.95 11.64 4.33
C GLN A 168 3.62 13.00 4.54
N ALA A 169 3.04 14.09 4.02
CA ALA A 169 3.52 15.45 4.27
C ALA A 169 3.50 15.80 5.75
N ASP A 170 2.41 15.47 6.43
CA ASP A 170 2.26 15.73 7.87
C ASP A 170 3.26 14.89 8.69
N MET A 171 3.46 13.63 8.29
CA MET A 171 4.45 12.74 8.91
C MET A 171 5.88 13.28 8.79
N GLU A 172 6.30 13.73 7.61
CA GLU A 172 7.66 14.25 7.42
C GLU A 172 7.93 15.52 8.22
N ILE A 173 6.94 16.40 8.36
CA ILE A 173 7.07 17.60 9.20
C ILE A 173 7.17 17.22 10.67
N ALA A 174 6.31 16.30 11.12
CA ALA A 174 6.36 15.81 12.49
C ALA A 174 7.71 15.14 12.81
N GLU A 175 8.22 14.29 11.93
CA GLU A 175 9.51 13.63 12.09
C GLU A 175 10.67 14.64 12.15
N ALA A 176 10.64 15.68 11.30
CA ALA A 176 11.62 16.76 11.34
C ALA A 176 11.58 17.59 12.64
N LEU A 177 10.45 17.57 13.35
CA LEU A 177 10.26 18.16 14.67
C LEU A 177 10.51 17.16 15.82
N GLY A 178 11.00 15.94 15.52
CA GLY A 178 11.26 14.90 16.51
C GLY A 178 9.99 14.24 17.07
N ARG A 179 8.87 14.33 16.35
CA ARG A 179 7.57 13.76 16.73
C ARG A 179 7.26 12.53 15.89
N GLU A 180 6.74 11.48 16.52
CA GLU A 180 6.28 10.27 15.82
C GLU A 180 4.75 10.33 15.61
N THR A 181 4.31 10.79 14.44
CA THR A 181 2.87 10.88 14.08
C THR A 181 2.55 10.10 12.81
N GLY A 182 1.26 9.88 12.55
CA GLY A 182 0.80 9.13 11.38
C GLY A 182 0.94 7.62 11.57
N ARG A 183 1.21 6.90 10.48
CA ARG A 183 1.41 5.44 10.48
C ARG A 183 2.14 4.99 9.24
N ILE A 184 2.83 3.85 9.32
CA ILE A 184 3.32 3.12 8.14
C ILE A 184 2.42 1.91 7.91
N VAL A 185 1.98 1.71 6.67
CA VAL A 185 1.19 0.54 6.28
C VAL A 185 1.98 -0.33 5.31
N VAL A 186 2.31 -1.55 5.73
CA VAL A 186 3.08 -2.52 4.94
C VAL A 186 2.17 -3.68 4.56
N GLY A 187 2.04 -3.99 3.28
CA GLY A 187 1.44 -5.27 2.86
C GLY A 187 2.50 -6.37 2.85
N ALA A 188 2.31 -7.42 3.63
CA ALA A 188 3.29 -8.46 3.84
C ALA A 188 2.79 -9.80 3.27
N MET A 189 3.47 -10.28 2.23
CA MET A 189 3.20 -11.61 1.66
C MET A 189 3.69 -12.72 2.63
N PRO A 190 3.27 -14.00 2.46
CA PRO A 190 3.49 -15.06 3.45
C PRO A 190 4.90 -15.15 4.06
N LEU A 191 5.94 -15.17 3.22
CA LEU A 191 7.34 -15.19 3.69
C LEU A 191 7.68 -13.97 4.54
N SER A 192 7.31 -12.78 4.07
CA SER A 192 7.61 -11.52 4.76
C SER A 192 7.05 -11.53 6.19
N ARG A 193 5.84 -12.08 6.39
CA ARG A 193 5.19 -12.16 7.71
C ARG A 193 5.86 -13.14 8.66
N ALA A 194 6.23 -14.31 8.18
CA ALA A 194 6.76 -15.38 9.01
C ALA A 194 8.24 -15.17 9.36
N TYR A 195 9.02 -14.57 8.45
CA TYR A 195 10.47 -14.53 8.55
C TYR A 195 11.05 -13.13 8.75
N LEU A 196 10.63 -12.16 7.93
CA LEU A 196 11.32 -10.87 7.79
C LEU A 196 10.77 -9.79 8.73
N MET A 197 9.46 -9.52 8.64
CA MET A 197 8.80 -8.43 9.36
C MET A 197 8.96 -8.49 10.88
N PRO A 198 8.87 -9.65 11.56
CA PRO A 198 9.05 -9.70 13.01
C PRO A 198 10.41 -9.13 13.45
N LYS A 199 11.49 -9.50 12.74
CA LYS A 199 12.87 -9.08 13.03
C LYS A 199 13.07 -7.60 12.70
N VAL A 200 12.62 -7.19 11.51
CA VAL A 200 12.70 -5.81 11.04
C VAL A 200 11.93 -4.86 11.97
N ILE A 201 10.72 -5.22 12.39
CA ILE A 201 9.91 -4.40 13.32
C ILE A 201 10.62 -4.28 14.67
N ALA A 202 11.16 -5.38 15.20
CA ALA A 202 11.89 -5.35 16.47
C ALA A 202 13.12 -4.42 16.42
N GLN A 203 13.83 -4.40 15.29
CA GLN A 203 14.95 -3.47 15.07
C GLN A 203 14.48 -2.03 14.88
N PHE A 204 13.45 -1.80 14.07
CA PHE A 204 12.87 -0.48 13.81
C PHE A 204 12.39 0.21 15.09
N ARG A 205 11.83 -0.56 16.02
CA ARG A 205 11.33 -0.07 17.32
C ARG A 205 12.41 0.49 18.24
N ARG A 206 13.70 0.27 17.95
CA ARG A 206 14.81 0.89 18.70
C ARG A 206 14.91 2.39 18.43
N ASP A 207 14.62 2.80 17.21
CA ASP A 207 14.72 4.19 16.76
C ASP A 207 13.34 4.89 16.72
N TRP A 208 12.27 4.16 16.36
CA TRP A 208 10.86 4.65 16.37
C TRP A 208 10.00 3.85 17.36
N SER A 209 9.99 4.31 18.60
CA SER A 209 9.42 3.57 19.72
C SER A 209 7.88 3.50 19.71
N ARG A 210 7.21 4.47 19.09
CA ARG A 210 5.75 4.67 19.20
C ARG A 210 5.02 4.77 17.86
N LEU A 211 5.73 4.96 16.74
CA LEU A 211 5.13 5.15 15.43
C LEU A 211 4.22 3.97 15.07
N PRO A 212 2.91 4.18 14.82
CA PRO A 212 2.02 3.09 14.46
C PRO A 212 2.48 2.38 13.19
N LEU A 213 2.60 1.05 13.28
CA LEU A 213 2.88 0.18 12.14
C LEU A 213 1.67 -0.72 11.93
N ARG A 214 1.14 -0.75 10.71
CA ARG A 214 0.06 -1.66 10.32
C ARG A 214 0.60 -2.63 9.28
N VAL A 215 0.62 -3.90 9.64
CA VAL A 215 0.96 -4.98 8.70
C VAL A 215 -0.35 -5.55 8.17
N LEU A 216 -0.55 -5.48 6.87
CA LEU A 216 -1.70 -6.05 6.17
C LEU A 216 -1.30 -7.32 5.45
N ASP A 217 -2.21 -8.28 5.44
CA ASP A 217 -2.06 -9.52 4.70
C ASP A 217 -3.36 -9.88 4.00
N GLY A 218 -3.25 -10.64 2.93
CA GLY A 218 -4.39 -11.02 2.11
C GLY A 218 -3.97 -11.46 0.70
N PRO A 219 -4.96 -11.67 -0.18
CA PRO A 219 -4.74 -11.94 -1.59
C PRO A 219 -3.89 -10.85 -2.27
N TYR A 220 -3.08 -11.25 -3.25
CA TYR A 220 -2.13 -10.34 -3.90
C TYR A 220 -2.82 -9.19 -4.66
N ASP A 221 -3.94 -9.47 -5.31
CA ASP A 221 -4.76 -8.49 -6.03
C ASP A 221 -5.35 -7.43 -5.08
N GLU A 222 -5.78 -7.83 -3.88
CA GLU A 222 -6.18 -6.88 -2.83
C GLU A 222 -5.00 -6.02 -2.38
N MET A 223 -3.82 -6.61 -2.17
CA MET A 223 -2.61 -5.88 -1.77
C MET A 223 -2.17 -4.86 -2.82
N ILE A 224 -2.18 -5.24 -4.11
CA ILE A 224 -1.91 -4.32 -5.21
C ILE A 224 -2.98 -3.24 -5.31
N SER A 225 -4.25 -3.58 -5.09
CA SER A 225 -5.33 -2.59 -5.12
C SER A 225 -5.19 -1.57 -3.98
N GLY A 226 -4.86 -2.03 -2.77
CA GLY A 226 -4.57 -1.16 -1.62
C GLY A 226 -3.33 -0.29 -1.85
N LEU A 227 -2.29 -0.85 -2.46
CA LEU A 227 -1.12 -0.08 -2.89
C LEU A 227 -1.52 1.01 -3.89
N ARG A 228 -2.29 0.70 -4.94
CA ARG A 228 -2.71 1.68 -5.96
C ARG A 228 -3.67 2.75 -5.43
N ASN A 229 -4.42 2.44 -4.37
CA ASN A 229 -5.32 3.38 -3.72
C ASN A 229 -4.64 4.19 -2.60
N GLY A 230 -3.35 4.00 -2.31
CA GLY A 230 -2.65 4.71 -1.23
C GLY A 230 -2.99 4.21 0.18
N GLU A 231 -3.65 3.06 0.29
CA GLU A 231 -4.01 2.43 1.57
C GLU A 231 -2.85 1.62 2.15
N ILE A 232 -1.96 1.16 1.28
CA ILE A 232 -0.69 0.51 1.60
C ILE A 232 0.44 1.39 1.07
N ASP A 233 1.50 1.59 1.86
CA ASP A 233 2.66 2.38 1.45
C ASP A 233 3.56 1.57 0.50
N PHE A 234 3.90 0.34 0.89
CA PHE A 234 4.69 -0.59 0.10
C PHE A 234 4.38 -2.05 0.46
N LEU A 235 4.67 -2.97 -0.45
CA LEU A 235 4.54 -4.41 -0.23
C LEU A 235 5.91 -5.07 -0.11
N ILE A 236 5.99 -6.15 0.66
CA ILE A 236 7.17 -7.03 0.69
C ILE A 236 6.73 -8.47 0.40
N GLY A 237 7.35 -9.08 -0.61
CA GLY A 237 7.02 -10.45 -1.02
C GLY A 237 7.69 -10.91 -2.29
N ALA A 238 7.30 -12.09 -2.75
CA ALA A 238 7.76 -12.63 -4.02
C ALA A 238 7.37 -11.69 -5.17
N LEU A 239 8.35 -11.31 -5.97
CA LEU A 239 8.18 -10.49 -7.15
C LEU A 239 7.55 -11.32 -8.28
N ARG A 240 6.69 -10.67 -9.06
CA ARG A 240 6.10 -11.23 -10.28
C ARG A 240 6.86 -10.72 -11.51
N ASN A 241 7.00 -11.55 -12.52
CA ASN A 241 7.54 -11.21 -13.84
C ASN A 241 6.61 -11.75 -14.94
N PRO A 242 6.04 -10.91 -15.80
CA PRO A 242 6.14 -9.44 -15.79
C PRO A 242 5.47 -8.81 -14.56
N ALA A 243 5.80 -7.54 -14.31
CA ALA A 243 5.06 -6.75 -13.33
C ALA A 243 3.56 -6.73 -13.69
N PRO A 244 2.65 -6.81 -12.72
CA PRO A 244 1.24 -7.03 -13.00
C PRO A 244 0.60 -5.84 -13.75
N ILE A 245 1.05 -4.61 -13.47
CA ILE A 245 0.47 -3.36 -13.98
C ILE A 245 1.58 -2.31 -14.13
N GLY A 246 1.46 -1.42 -15.13
CA GLY A 246 2.47 -0.41 -15.46
C GLY A 246 2.64 0.76 -14.48
N ASP A 247 1.79 0.89 -13.46
CA ASP A 247 1.90 1.91 -12.40
C ASP A 247 2.57 1.38 -11.12
N ILE A 248 3.14 0.17 -11.19
CA ILE A 248 3.84 -0.52 -10.10
C ILE A 248 5.33 -0.65 -10.42
N GLU A 249 6.16 -0.51 -9.39
CA GLU A 249 7.61 -0.72 -9.43
C GLU A 249 8.01 -1.79 -8.42
N GLN A 250 8.94 -2.67 -8.83
CA GLN A 250 9.42 -3.80 -8.05
C GLN A 250 10.94 -3.72 -7.93
N THR A 251 11.46 -3.78 -6.72
CA THR A 251 12.90 -3.77 -6.44
C THR A 251 13.28 -5.09 -5.76
N PRO A 252 14.13 -5.91 -6.39
CA PRO A 252 14.60 -7.16 -5.78
C PRO A 252 15.49 -6.87 -4.57
N LEU A 253 15.42 -7.76 -3.58
CA LEU A 253 16.23 -7.71 -2.37
C LEU A 253 17.12 -8.94 -2.23
N PHE A 254 16.52 -10.13 -2.26
CA PHE A 254 17.22 -11.42 -2.15
C PHE A 254 16.39 -12.53 -2.79
N ASP A 255 16.99 -13.69 -3.01
CA ASP A 255 16.28 -14.87 -3.51
C ASP A 255 15.90 -15.80 -2.35
N ASP A 256 14.66 -16.28 -2.38
CA ASP A 256 14.18 -17.38 -1.55
C ASP A 256 13.98 -18.63 -2.41
N THR A 257 14.04 -19.80 -1.78
CA THR A 257 13.77 -21.09 -2.44
C THR A 257 12.52 -21.74 -1.84
N LEU A 258 11.99 -22.74 -2.53
CA LEU A 258 10.89 -23.55 -2.02
C LEU A 258 11.41 -24.78 -1.30
N ALA A 259 10.62 -25.29 -0.36
CA ALA A 259 10.85 -26.54 0.31
C ALA A 259 9.56 -27.37 0.30
N ILE A 260 9.72 -28.67 0.08
CA ILE A 260 8.68 -29.65 0.41
C ILE A 260 8.79 -29.95 1.90
N VAL A 261 7.67 -29.84 2.61
CA VAL A 261 7.57 -30.08 4.04
C VAL A 261 6.47 -31.09 4.35
N ALA A 262 6.59 -31.79 5.46
CA ALA A 262 5.59 -32.74 5.94
C ALA A 262 5.55 -32.76 7.48
N GLY A 263 4.66 -33.55 8.07
CA GLY A 263 4.74 -33.87 9.50
C GLY A 263 6.05 -34.59 9.84
N PRO A 264 6.52 -34.52 11.10
CA PRO A 264 7.76 -35.18 11.52
C PRO A 264 7.70 -36.70 11.36
N ASP A 265 6.51 -37.29 11.50
CA ASP A 265 6.27 -38.74 11.40
C ASP A 265 5.81 -39.18 9.99
N HIS A 266 5.90 -38.28 9.00
CA HIS A 266 5.44 -38.57 7.63
C HIS A 266 6.23 -39.75 7.02
N PRO A 267 5.60 -40.65 6.23
CA PRO A 267 6.29 -41.81 5.64
C PRO A 267 7.49 -41.50 4.72
N LEU A 268 7.60 -40.26 4.25
CA LEU A 268 8.72 -39.76 3.44
C LEU A 268 9.78 -39.00 4.27
N ALA A 269 9.52 -38.71 5.54
CA ALA A 269 10.49 -38.03 6.40
C ALA A 269 11.75 -38.90 6.56
N GLY A 270 12.93 -38.29 6.38
CA GLY A 270 14.23 -38.97 6.49
C GLY A 270 14.61 -39.88 5.32
N LYS A 271 13.73 -40.12 4.34
CA LYS A 271 14.09 -40.86 3.12
C LYS A 271 14.95 -40.00 2.19
N SER A 272 15.77 -40.64 1.36
CA SER A 272 16.64 -40.00 0.36
C SER A 272 16.44 -40.61 -1.02
N GLY A 273 16.79 -39.90 -2.08
CA GLY A 273 16.67 -40.39 -3.45
C GLY A 273 15.23 -40.47 -3.95
N LEU A 274 14.35 -39.61 -3.41
CA LEU A 274 12.94 -39.56 -3.77
C LEU A 274 12.76 -39.00 -5.20
N GLY A 275 11.87 -39.63 -5.96
CA GLY A 275 11.38 -39.14 -7.25
C GLY A 275 10.06 -38.39 -7.12
N VAL A 276 9.59 -37.77 -8.22
CA VAL A 276 8.29 -37.09 -8.25
C VAL A 276 7.14 -38.11 -8.11
N GLU A 277 7.37 -39.35 -8.55
CA GLU A 277 6.48 -40.50 -8.44
C GLU A 277 6.24 -40.92 -6.98
N ASP A 278 7.19 -40.69 -6.08
CA ASP A 278 6.97 -40.93 -4.65
C ASP A 278 6.03 -39.88 -4.04
N LEU A 279 6.08 -38.65 -4.57
CA LEU A 279 5.35 -37.50 -4.05
C LEU A 279 3.90 -37.42 -4.52
N ILE A 280 3.59 -37.95 -5.71
CA ILE A 280 2.27 -37.82 -6.34
C ILE A 280 1.17 -38.57 -5.59
N ASN A 281 1.55 -39.59 -4.82
CA ASN A 281 0.62 -40.46 -4.10
C ASN A 281 0.08 -39.86 -2.79
N TYR A 282 0.61 -38.70 -2.38
CA TYR A 282 0.23 -38.04 -1.14
C TYR A 282 -0.71 -36.86 -1.41
N PRO A 283 -1.58 -36.51 -0.45
CA PRO A 283 -2.34 -35.26 -0.52
C PRO A 283 -1.46 -34.04 -0.26
N TRP A 284 -1.88 -32.86 -0.73
CA TRP A 284 -1.03 -31.67 -0.72
C TRP A 284 -1.72 -30.42 -0.16
N ALA A 285 -0.96 -29.62 0.59
CA ALA A 285 -1.32 -28.27 1.02
C ALA A 285 -0.45 -27.24 0.30
N VAL A 286 -1.03 -26.40 -0.55
CA VAL A 286 -0.28 -25.53 -1.47
C VAL A 286 -0.92 -24.16 -1.63
N ALA A 287 -0.14 -23.20 -2.12
CA ALA A 287 -0.63 -21.86 -2.42
C ALA A 287 -1.66 -21.85 -3.57
N ALA A 288 -2.43 -20.76 -3.63
CA ALA A 288 -3.45 -20.57 -4.65
C ALA A 288 -2.92 -20.50 -6.08
N ALA A 289 -3.77 -20.91 -7.03
CA ALA A 289 -3.53 -20.78 -8.47
C ALA A 289 -3.10 -19.35 -8.85
N GLY A 290 -2.13 -19.24 -9.76
CA GLY A 290 -1.59 -17.95 -10.22
C GLY A 290 -0.64 -17.25 -9.22
N THR A 291 -0.15 -17.98 -8.22
CA THR A 291 0.95 -17.53 -7.35
C THR A 291 2.27 -18.14 -7.79
N PRO A 292 3.42 -17.44 -7.62
CA PRO A 292 4.73 -17.99 -7.99
C PRO A 292 5.06 -19.33 -7.31
N THR A 293 4.60 -19.55 -6.07
CA THR A 293 4.74 -20.85 -5.39
C THR A 293 3.97 -21.95 -6.12
N ARG A 294 2.73 -21.66 -6.51
CA ARG A 294 1.86 -22.64 -7.15
C ARG A 294 2.36 -22.99 -8.55
N ASP A 295 2.79 -22.00 -9.33
CA ASP A 295 3.38 -22.23 -10.66
C ASP A 295 4.63 -23.12 -10.58
N HIS A 296 5.39 -23.05 -9.48
CA HIS A 296 6.53 -23.92 -9.27
C HIS A 296 6.11 -25.35 -8.88
N PHE A 297 5.15 -25.49 -7.97
CA PHE A 297 4.55 -26.78 -7.60
C PHE A 297 4.01 -27.52 -8.83
N GLU A 298 3.27 -26.84 -9.71
CA GLU A 298 2.73 -27.44 -10.92
C GLU A 298 3.84 -27.84 -11.91
N ARG A 299 4.87 -26.99 -12.06
CA ARG A 299 6.03 -27.27 -12.90
C ARG A 299 6.77 -28.52 -12.47
N MET A 300 6.95 -28.74 -11.16
CA MET A 300 7.60 -29.94 -10.62
C MET A 300 6.99 -31.23 -11.16
N PHE A 301 5.65 -31.33 -11.19
CA PHE A 301 4.97 -32.50 -11.74
C PHE A 301 4.99 -32.52 -13.26
N SER A 302 4.73 -31.39 -13.92
CA SER A 302 4.65 -31.33 -15.38
C SER A 302 5.99 -31.63 -16.07
N SER A 303 7.11 -31.22 -15.46
CA SER A 303 8.46 -31.50 -15.97
C SER A 303 8.81 -32.99 -15.92
N ALA A 304 8.16 -33.75 -15.04
CA ALA A 304 8.23 -35.21 -14.97
C ALA A 304 7.19 -35.91 -15.86
N GLY A 305 6.43 -35.17 -16.68
CA GLY A 305 5.35 -35.71 -17.52
C GLY A 305 4.12 -36.15 -16.72
N LEU A 306 4.01 -35.73 -15.45
CA LEU A 306 2.93 -36.09 -14.55
C LEU A 306 1.92 -34.95 -14.39
N LYS A 307 0.67 -35.31 -14.08
CA LYS A 307 -0.34 -34.34 -13.62
C LYS A 307 -0.12 -34.02 -12.15
N THR A 308 -0.67 -32.90 -11.69
CA THR A 308 -0.71 -32.62 -10.25
C THR A 308 -1.55 -33.65 -9.49
N PRO A 309 -1.25 -33.89 -8.21
CA PRO A 309 -2.06 -34.73 -7.32
C PRO A 309 -3.53 -34.30 -7.29
N GLU A 310 -4.45 -35.25 -7.13
CA GLU A 310 -5.90 -34.97 -7.10
C GLU A 310 -6.36 -34.35 -5.77
N SER A 311 -5.73 -34.75 -4.66
CA SER A 311 -6.09 -34.28 -3.31
C SER A 311 -5.28 -33.04 -2.94
N ILE A 312 -5.86 -31.87 -3.15
CA ILE A 312 -5.22 -30.57 -2.88
C ILE A 312 -6.08 -29.74 -1.92
N VAL A 313 -5.44 -29.25 -0.85
CA VAL A 313 -5.90 -28.17 0.00
C VAL A 313 -5.19 -26.89 -0.41
N GLU A 314 -5.96 -25.89 -0.86
CA GLU A 314 -5.43 -24.59 -1.25
C GLU A 314 -5.41 -23.62 -0.05
N THR A 315 -4.24 -23.12 0.33
CA THR A 315 -4.10 -22.16 1.43
C THR A 315 -2.77 -21.39 1.39
N ALA A 316 -2.79 -20.15 1.89
CA ALA A 316 -1.58 -19.37 2.18
C ALA A 316 -1.25 -19.30 3.67
N SER A 317 -2.05 -19.95 4.53
CA SER A 317 -1.89 -19.94 5.99
C SER A 317 -0.86 -20.97 6.43
N LEU A 318 0.31 -20.51 6.89
CA LEU A 318 1.34 -21.39 7.43
C LEU A 318 0.84 -22.16 8.66
N ILE A 319 -0.02 -21.55 9.47
CA ILE A 319 -0.58 -22.20 10.67
C ILE A 319 -1.46 -23.37 10.24
N LEU A 320 -2.34 -23.17 9.25
CA LEU A 320 -3.18 -24.26 8.74
C LEU A 320 -2.32 -25.38 8.16
N ILE A 321 -1.33 -25.02 7.33
CA ILE A 321 -0.39 -26.00 6.75
C ILE A 321 0.27 -26.79 7.89
N ARG A 322 0.89 -26.13 8.87
CA ARG A 322 1.56 -26.80 10.00
C ARG A 322 0.64 -27.78 10.72
N GLU A 323 -0.56 -27.35 11.13
CA GLU A 323 -1.49 -28.22 11.87
C GLU A 323 -1.96 -29.41 11.00
N LEU A 324 -2.22 -29.18 9.72
CA LEU A 324 -2.63 -30.23 8.79
C LEU A 324 -1.51 -31.27 8.60
N LEU A 325 -0.26 -30.81 8.40
CA LEU A 325 0.90 -31.69 8.25
C LEU A 325 1.18 -32.49 9.52
N ALA A 326 0.90 -31.94 10.70
CA ALA A 326 1.10 -32.64 11.98
C ALA A 326 0.11 -33.78 12.21
N SER A 327 -1.06 -33.77 11.57
CA SER A 327 -2.14 -34.74 11.81
C SER A 327 -2.52 -35.57 10.58
N SER A 328 -1.71 -35.55 9.52
CA SER A 328 -2.02 -36.27 8.28
C SER A 328 -0.79 -36.52 7.41
N ASP A 329 -0.97 -37.33 6.37
CA ASP A 329 0.06 -37.59 5.36
C ASP A 329 0.10 -36.51 4.25
N HIS A 330 -0.31 -35.28 4.56
CA HIS A 330 -0.16 -34.19 3.60
C HIS A 330 1.31 -33.81 3.43
N LEU A 331 1.65 -33.42 2.20
CA LEU A 331 2.86 -32.68 1.88
C LEU A 331 2.52 -31.20 1.72
N GLY A 332 3.48 -30.32 2.01
CA GLY A 332 3.36 -28.88 1.81
C GLY A 332 4.43 -28.36 0.85
N CYS A 333 4.08 -27.40 -0.01
CA CYS A 333 5.06 -26.66 -0.83
C CYS A 333 5.06 -25.19 -0.40
N VAL A 334 6.12 -24.76 0.30
CA VAL A 334 6.22 -23.43 0.93
C VAL A 334 7.60 -22.82 0.74
N SER A 335 7.77 -21.54 1.08
CA SER A 335 9.10 -20.93 1.19
C SER A 335 9.95 -21.66 2.23
N ALA A 336 11.22 -21.90 1.90
CA ALA A 336 12.19 -22.49 2.82
C ALA A 336 12.39 -21.59 4.06
N LEU A 337 12.53 -20.28 3.85
CA LEU A 337 12.65 -19.30 4.94
C LEU A 337 11.38 -19.21 5.79
N GLN A 338 10.21 -19.32 5.16
CA GLN A 338 8.92 -19.34 5.87
C GLN A 338 8.78 -20.58 6.78
N ALA A 339 9.28 -21.73 6.33
CA ALA A 339 9.23 -22.99 7.08
C ALA A 339 10.31 -23.10 8.17
N GLU A 340 11.36 -22.27 8.12
CA GLU A 340 12.58 -22.45 8.92
C GLU A 340 12.31 -22.54 10.43
N ALA A 341 11.47 -21.64 10.97
CA ALA A 341 11.16 -21.62 12.40
C ALA A 341 10.41 -22.87 12.86
N GLU A 342 9.54 -23.42 12.00
CA GLU A 342 8.75 -24.62 12.27
C GLU A 342 9.62 -25.88 12.18
N ILE A 343 10.54 -25.93 11.21
CA ILE A 343 11.53 -27.00 11.07
C ILE A 343 12.47 -27.03 12.27
N LYS A 344 13.02 -25.87 12.67
CA LYS A 344 13.90 -25.76 13.85
C LYS A 344 13.20 -26.19 15.14
N ALA A 345 11.88 -25.98 15.22
CA ALA A 345 11.08 -26.41 16.35
C ALA A 345 10.65 -27.88 16.30
N GLY A 346 11.00 -28.62 15.25
CA GLY A 346 10.61 -30.03 15.06
C GLY A 346 9.12 -30.24 14.82
N ARG A 347 8.35 -29.20 14.49
CA ARG A 347 6.90 -29.29 14.25
C ARG A 347 6.56 -29.73 12.82
N ILE A 348 7.46 -29.47 11.88
CA ILE A 348 7.41 -29.98 10.50
C ILE A 348 8.80 -30.48 10.10
N ALA A 349 8.86 -31.46 9.22
CA ALA A 349 10.09 -31.97 8.63
C ALA A 349 10.23 -31.49 7.18
N ARG A 350 11.45 -31.13 6.78
CA ARG A 350 11.79 -30.91 5.36
C ARG A 350 11.95 -32.27 4.69
N ILE A 351 11.26 -32.49 3.58
CA ILE A 351 11.46 -33.68 2.73
C ILE A 351 12.74 -33.50 1.93
N ASN A 352 13.58 -34.54 1.92
CA ASN A 352 14.85 -34.55 1.20
C ASN A 352 14.61 -34.83 -0.29
N PHE A 353 14.05 -33.82 -0.96
CA PHE A 353 13.77 -33.79 -2.39
C PHE A 353 14.38 -32.52 -2.97
N GLU A 354 15.16 -32.65 -4.04
CA GLU A 354 15.81 -31.53 -4.71
C GLU A 354 14.83 -30.86 -5.67
N LEU A 355 14.46 -29.62 -5.35
CA LEU A 355 13.64 -28.79 -6.23
C LEU A 355 14.55 -27.91 -7.10
N SER A 356 14.65 -28.24 -8.39
CA SER A 356 15.35 -27.42 -9.39
C SER A 356 14.60 -26.12 -9.68
N ASP A 357 15.31 -25.03 -10.02
CA ASP A 357 14.74 -23.73 -10.46
C ASP A 357 13.72 -23.10 -9.50
N THR A 358 13.97 -23.22 -8.19
CA THR A 358 13.13 -22.66 -7.13
C THR A 358 13.44 -21.23 -6.72
N ALA A 359 14.48 -20.62 -7.30
CA ALA A 359 14.87 -19.26 -6.95
C ALA A 359 13.72 -18.29 -7.24
N ARG A 360 13.27 -17.58 -6.21
CA ARG A 360 12.21 -16.59 -6.28
C ARG A 360 12.72 -15.27 -5.75
N PRO A 361 12.79 -14.23 -6.59
CA PRO A 361 13.19 -12.92 -6.13
C PRO A 361 12.15 -12.40 -5.16
N ILE A 362 12.57 -12.16 -3.92
CA ILE A 362 11.82 -11.45 -2.89
C ILE A 362 12.20 -9.99 -2.98
N GLY A 363 11.22 -9.10 -2.89
CA GLY A 363 11.50 -7.69 -2.99
C GLY A 363 10.41 -6.78 -2.46
N ILE A 364 10.63 -5.49 -2.69
CA ILE A 364 9.71 -4.42 -2.34
C ILE A 364 8.91 -4.03 -3.59
N THR A 365 7.60 -3.85 -3.43
CA THR A 365 6.72 -3.35 -4.47
C THR A 365 6.11 -2.02 -4.05
N THR A 366 6.21 -0.99 -4.90
CA THR A 366 5.69 0.36 -4.64
C THR A 366 4.89 0.88 -5.83
N ARG A 367 4.13 1.97 -5.62
CA ARG A 367 3.57 2.74 -6.73
C ARG A 367 4.70 3.47 -7.45
N ARG A 368 4.64 3.54 -8.77
CA ARG A 368 5.60 4.34 -9.56
C ARG A 368 5.67 5.77 -9.04
N GLY A 369 6.90 6.22 -8.78
CA GLY A 369 7.17 7.59 -8.34
C GLY A 369 6.71 7.90 -6.91
N TRP A 370 6.32 6.90 -6.12
CA TRP A 370 6.13 7.02 -4.68
C TRP A 370 7.42 7.43 -3.98
N LYS A 371 7.32 8.21 -2.90
CA LYS A 371 8.47 8.66 -2.12
C LYS A 371 8.26 8.28 -0.65
N PRO A 372 9.16 7.49 -0.03
CA PRO A 372 9.06 7.19 1.39
C PRO A 372 9.32 8.44 2.24
N THR A 373 8.64 8.57 3.38
CA THR A 373 9.07 9.45 4.47
C THR A 373 10.38 8.93 5.10
N PRO A 374 11.09 9.70 5.95
CA PRO A 374 12.32 9.21 6.58
C PRO A 374 12.11 7.92 7.39
N SER A 375 11.03 7.81 8.17
CA SER A 375 10.69 6.58 8.89
C SER A 375 10.39 5.40 7.96
N GLN A 376 9.65 5.63 6.87
CA GLN A 376 9.40 4.59 5.85
C GLN A 376 10.68 4.16 5.15
N ALA A 377 11.56 5.10 4.82
CA ALA A 377 12.84 4.86 4.19
C ALA A 377 13.74 4.04 5.12
N LYS A 378 13.74 4.33 6.43
CA LYS A 378 14.50 3.55 7.39
C LYS A 378 13.95 2.13 7.54
N LEU A 379 12.63 1.96 7.57
CA LEU A 379 12.04 0.62 7.58
C LEU A 379 12.43 -0.17 6.32
N ILE A 380 12.38 0.46 5.15
CA ILE A 380 12.85 -0.13 3.88
C ILE A 380 14.34 -0.48 3.93
N GLU A 381 15.18 0.40 4.47
CA GLU A 381 16.62 0.16 4.64
C GLU A 381 16.88 -1.07 5.51
N LEU A 382 16.15 -1.23 6.62
CA LEU A 382 16.26 -2.40 7.50
C LEU A 382 15.83 -3.70 6.80
N VAL A 383 14.83 -3.64 5.92
CA VAL A 383 14.41 -4.77 5.09
C VAL A 383 15.50 -5.11 4.07
N SER A 384 16.08 -4.11 3.41
CA SER A 384 17.11 -4.29 2.38
C SER A 384 18.45 -4.77 2.93
N ASN A 385 18.82 -4.33 4.13
CA ASN A 385 20.05 -4.73 4.80
C ASN A 385 19.91 -6.08 5.53
N TYR A 386 18.72 -6.68 5.53
CA TYR A 386 18.51 -7.98 6.12
C TYR A 386 19.22 -9.04 5.27
N GLN A 387 20.43 -9.41 5.69
CA GLN A 387 21.12 -10.58 5.17
C GLN A 387 20.59 -11.82 5.88
N GLY A 388 20.15 -12.79 5.09
CA GLY A 388 19.54 -14.05 5.53
C GLY A 388 20.42 -14.85 6.46
#